data_AF-A0A2M9V1Q1-F1
#
_entry.id   AF-A0A2M9V1Q1-F1
#
_cell.length_a   1.000
_cell.length_b   1.000
_cell.length_c   1.000
_cell.angle_alpha   90.00
_cell.angle_beta   90.00
_cell.angle_gamma   90.00
#
_symmetry.space_group_name_H-M   'P 1'
#
loop_
_entity.id
_entity.type
_entity.pdbx_description
1 polymer ?
#
loop_
_entity_poly.entity_id
_entity_poly.type
_entity_poly.pdbx_seq_one_letter_code
_entity_poly.pdbx_strand_id
1 'polypeptide(L)'
;MGAPLYDVAANGEIPTLADVGVVFGNSTSVRIITSHLESVLKYAGVELSREQMAETALAILSGYWFLNLAELCIFFTRLKNGSCGQLVWGKSLNNQAVMVALSDFCKERREVIIRKETERMARAVEKGFSRTEDFAAGIVLGVQGIAVKRERAKADFNAFLEFFPCLPSGYDPIALWKAWGGDPDAINLLFGNNPPGVEAAAESVGRYLCDYNVYQARVKAKASL
;
A
#
# COMPACT_ATOMS: atom_id res chain seq x y z
N MET A 1 -13.51 12.58 -20.33
CA MET A 1 -12.23 11.94 -19.95
C MET A 1 -12.55 10.77 -19.06
N GLY A 2 -12.16 9.55 -19.44
CA GLY A 2 -12.32 8.38 -18.57
C GLY A 2 -11.34 8.42 -17.40
N ALA A 3 -11.63 7.70 -16.31
CA ALA A 3 -10.72 7.55 -15.19
C ALA A 3 -9.37 6.96 -15.67
N PRO A 4 -8.22 7.42 -15.15
CA PRO A 4 -6.92 6.85 -15.50
C PRO A 4 -6.84 5.38 -15.06
N LEU A 5 -6.00 4.59 -15.74
CA LEU A 5 -5.78 3.17 -15.40
C LEU A 5 -5.37 3.01 -13.93
N TYR A 6 -4.62 3.98 -13.40
CA TYR A 6 -4.26 4.01 -11.98
C TYR A 6 -5.50 3.98 -11.07
N ASP A 7 -6.60 4.66 -11.34
CA ASP A 7 -7.72 4.67 -10.38
C ASP A 7 -8.51 3.36 -10.40
N VAL A 8 -8.62 2.73 -11.56
CA VAL A 8 -9.51 1.57 -11.76
C VAL A 8 -8.79 0.23 -11.71
N ALA A 9 -7.46 0.20 -11.84
CA ALA A 9 -6.72 -1.06 -11.88
C ALA A 9 -6.91 -1.87 -10.60
N ALA A 10 -7.39 -3.11 -10.75
CA ALA A 10 -7.73 -4.02 -9.65
C ALA A 10 -8.63 -3.41 -8.56
N ASN A 11 -9.51 -2.48 -8.94
CA ASN A 11 -10.51 -1.95 -8.01
C ASN A 11 -11.62 -3.00 -7.78
N GLY A 12 -11.72 -3.51 -6.55
CA GLY A 12 -12.70 -4.53 -6.16
C GLY A 12 -14.16 -4.06 -6.11
N GLU A 13 -14.41 -2.75 -6.22
CA GLU A 13 -15.77 -2.20 -6.33
C GLU A 13 -16.30 -2.26 -7.77
N ILE A 14 -15.42 -2.49 -8.75
CA ILE A 14 -15.78 -2.55 -10.17
C ILE A 14 -15.83 -4.03 -10.60
N PRO A 15 -16.98 -4.54 -11.07
CA PRO A 15 -17.09 -5.93 -11.48
C PRO A 15 -16.11 -6.32 -12.58
N THR A 16 -15.55 -7.52 -12.47
CA THR A 16 -14.78 -8.21 -13.53
C THR A 16 -15.67 -8.93 -14.53
N LEU A 17 -15.11 -9.31 -15.68
CA LEU A 17 -15.83 -10.17 -16.62
C LEU A 17 -16.22 -11.52 -16.00
N ALA A 18 -15.40 -12.04 -15.08
CA ALA A 18 -15.74 -13.23 -14.31
C ALA A 18 -16.93 -12.97 -13.37
N ASP A 19 -16.95 -11.84 -12.65
CA ASP A 19 -18.08 -11.49 -11.78
C ASP A 19 -19.38 -11.40 -12.58
N VAL A 20 -19.33 -10.73 -13.73
CA VAL A 20 -20.48 -10.65 -14.65
C VAL A 20 -20.87 -12.04 -15.15
N GLY A 21 -19.91 -12.89 -15.50
CA GLY A 21 -20.15 -14.25 -15.98
C GLY A 21 -20.80 -15.14 -14.92
N VAL A 22 -20.41 -14.98 -13.66
CA VAL A 22 -21.00 -15.70 -12.51
C VAL A 22 -22.45 -15.26 -12.27
N VAL A 23 -22.73 -13.96 -12.30
CA VAL A 23 -24.05 -13.42 -11.94
C VAL A 23 -25.05 -13.50 -13.10
N PHE A 24 -24.62 -13.21 -14.33
CA PHE A 24 -25.49 -13.04 -15.49
C PHE A 24 -25.22 -14.04 -16.62
N GLY A 25 -24.31 -15.00 -16.40
CA GLY A 25 -23.87 -15.97 -17.40
C GLY A 25 -22.82 -15.42 -18.35
N ASN A 26 -21.96 -16.33 -18.85
CA ASN A 26 -20.86 -15.99 -19.78
C ASN A 26 -21.36 -15.33 -21.08
N SER A 27 -22.59 -15.61 -21.51
CA SER A 27 -23.19 -14.95 -22.68
C SER A 27 -23.30 -13.43 -22.50
N THR A 28 -23.52 -12.96 -21.28
CA THR A 28 -23.54 -11.52 -20.96
C THR A 28 -22.14 -10.91 -21.08
N SER A 29 -21.11 -11.58 -20.56
CA SER A 29 -19.71 -11.13 -20.70
C SER A 29 -19.26 -11.10 -22.16
N VAL A 30 -19.60 -12.13 -22.94
CA VAL A 30 -19.35 -12.15 -24.40
C VAL A 30 -20.03 -10.97 -25.07
N ARG A 31 -21.32 -10.72 -24.78
CA ARG A 31 -22.07 -9.61 -25.37
C ARG A 31 -21.46 -8.24 -25.08
N ILE A 32 -20.96 -8.03 -23.86
CA ILE A 32 -20.26 -6.79 -23.50
C ILE A 32 -19.03 -6.61 -24.39
N ILE A 33 -18.22 -7.66 -24.54
CA ILE A 33 -17.00 -7.61 -25.37
C ILE A 33 -17.34 -7.40 -26.85
N THR A 34 -18.34 -8.11 -27.39
CA THR A 34 -18.76 -7.93 -28.79
C THR A 34 -19.26 -6.51 -29.04
N SER A 35 -20.03 -5.90 -28.14
CA SER A 35 -20.46 -4.51 -28.29
C SER A 35 -19.30 -3.52 -28.31
N HIS A 36 -18.25 -3.77 -27.54
CA HIS A 36 -17.03 -2.96 -27.63
C HIS A 36 -16.29 -3.16 -28.96
N LEU A 37 -16.13 -4.41 -29.41
CA LEU A 37 -15.51 -4.72 -30.70
C LEU A 37 -16.28 -4.06 -31.87
N GLU A 38 -17.60 -4.20 -31.92
CA GLU A 38 -18.47 -3.51 -32.89
C GLU A 38 -18.22 -2.01 -32.91
N SER A 39 -18.09 -1.41 -31.73
CA SER A 39 -17.83 0.02 -31.59
C SER A 39 -16.46 0.44 -32.14
N VAL A 40 -15.42 -0.39 -31.96
CA VAL A 40 -14.08 -0.14 -32.54
C VAL A 40 -14.11 -0.28 -34.07
N LEU A 41 -14.75 -1.34 -34.56
CA LEU A 41 -14.82 -1.66 -35.99
C LEU A 41 -15.61 -0.61 -36.77
N LYS A 42 -16.75 -0.17 -36.22
CA LYS A 42 -17.53 0.94 -36.78
C LYS A 42 -16.72 2.22 -36.85
N TYR A 43 -15.87 2.48 -35.86
CA TYR A 43 -14.96 3.63 -35.87
C TYR A 43 -13.87 3.50 -36.95
N ALA A 44 -13.36 2.29 -37.19
CA ALA A 44 -12.36 2.00 -38.21
C ALA A 44 -12.91 1.84 -39.64
N GLY A 45 -14.24 1.88 -39.83
CA GLY A 45 -14.88 1.68 -41.13
C GLY A 45 -14.79 0.24 -41.66
N VAL A 46 -14.70 -0.74 -40.76
CA VAL A 46 -14.56 -2.17 -41.09
C VAL A 46 -15.71 -2.98 -40.50
N GLU A 47 -16.15 -4.01 -41.22
CA GLU A 47 -17.15 -4.98 -40.75
C GLU A 47 -16.49 -6.36 -40.60
N LEU A 48 -16.76 -7.05 -39.50
CA LEU A 48 -16.37 -8.44 -39.28
C LEU A 48 -17.56 -9.37 -39.44
N SER A 49 -17.28 -10.64 -39.77
CA SER A 49 -18.29 -11.68 -39.65
C SER A 49 -18.69 -11.87 -38.17
N ARG A 50 -19.93 -12.31 -37.93
CA ARG A 50 -20.42 -12.58 -36.58
C ARG A 50 -19.62 -13.68 -35.89
N GLU A 51 -19.15 -14.65 -36.65
CA GLU A 51 -18.33 -15.77 -36.17
C GLU A 51 -16.97 -15.26 -35.67
N GLN A 52 -16.27 -14.44 -36.46
CA GLN A 52 -14.99 -13.86 -36.07
C GLN A 52 -15.12 -13.00 -34.81
N MET A 53 -16.19 -12.22 -34.71
CA MET A 53 -16.46 -11.39 -33.54
C MET A 53 -16.71 -12.22 -32.28
N ALA A 54 -17.48 -13.30 -32.40
CA ALA A 54 -17.76 -14.21 -31.31
C ALA A 54 -16.48 -14.95 -30.85
N GLU A 55 -15.66 -15.44 -31.78
CA GLU A 55 -14.38 -16.07 -31.48
C GLU A 55 -13.43 -15.12 -30.74
N THR A 56 -13.29 -13.87 -31.21
CA THR A 56 -12.46 -12.87 -30.55
C THR A 56 -12.99 -12.56 -29.16
N ALA A 57 -14.31 -12.39 -28.99
CA ALA A 57 -14.90 -12.12 -27.69
C ALA A 57 -14.69 -13.27 -26.70
N LEU A 58 -14.82 -14.52 -27.16
CA LEU A 58 -14.56 -15.71 -26.34
C LEU A 58 -13.08 -15.85 -25.96
N ALA A 59 -12.16 -15.53 -26.88
CA ALA A 59 -10.74 -15.52 -26.60
C ALA A 59 -10.37 -14.45 -25.54
N ILE A 60 -10.96 -13.25 -25.65
CA ILE A 60 -10.79 -12.19 -24.65
C ILE A 60 -11.34 -12.64 -23.29
N LEU A 61 -12.57 -13.16 -23.27
CA LEU A 61 -13.18 -13.63 -22.02
C LEU A 61 -12.35 -14.72 -21.35
N SER A 62 -11.87 -15.71 -22.12
CA SER A 62 -11.11 -16.83 -21.58
C SER A 62 -9.72 -16.42 -21.08
N GLY A 63 -9.04 -15.52 -21.79
CA GLY A 63 -7.68 -15.09 -21.45
C GLY A 63 -7.61 -13.94 -20.43
N TYR A 64 -8.66 -13.14 -20.34
CA TYR A 64 -8.65 -11.85 -19.63
C TYR A 64 -9.90 -11.63 -18.76
N TRP A 65 -10.51 -12.72 -18.27
CA TRP A 65 -11.69 -12.70 -17.40
C TRP A 65 -11.53 -11.83 -16.14
N PHE A 66 -10.30 -11.61 -15.69
CA PHE A 66 -9.97 -10.83 -14.49
C PHE A 66 -10.00 -9.31 -14.72
N LEU A 67 -10.14 -8.83 -15.96
CA LEU A 67 -10.26 -7.41 -16.23
C LEU A 67 -11.62 -6.90 -15.79
N ASN A 68 -11.63 -5.75 -15.13
CA ASN A 68 -12.85 -5.06 -14.75
C ASN A 68 -13.45 -4.24 -15.89
N LEU A 69 -14.74 -3.93 -15.78
CA LEU A 69 -15.49 -3.24 -16.83
C LEU A 69 -14.89 -1.87 -17.19
N ALA A 70 -14.29 -1.17 -16.23
CA ALA A 70 -13.62 0.10 -16.49
C ALA A 70 -12.29 -0.09 -17.22
N GLU A 71 -11.48 -1.09 -16.85
CA GLU A 71 -10.25 -1.47 -17.54
C GLU A 71 -10.52 -1.84 -19.00
N LEU A 72 -11.59 -2.60 -19.27
CA LEU A 72 -12.06 -2.88 -20.64
C LEU A 72 -12.41 -1.61 -21.40
N CYS A 73 -13.17 -0.70 -20.80
CA CYS A 73 -13.51 0.57 -21.44
C CYS A 73 -12.26 1.37 -21.81
N ILE A 74 -11.25 1.42 -20.93
CA ILE A 74 -9.97 2.09 -21.20
C ILE A 74 -9.26 1.41 -22.36
N PHE A 75 -9.14 0.09 -22.33
CA PHE A 75 -8.49 -0.68 -23.39
C PHE A 75 -9.13 -0.42 -24.76
N PHE A 76 -10.44 -0.56 -24.88
CA PHE A 76 -11.14 -0.31 -26.15
C PHE A 76 -11.09 1.15 -26.60
N THR A 77 -11.00 2.11 -25.67
CA THR A 77 -10.75 3.53 -26.00
C THR A 77 -9.36 3.72 -26.59
N ARG A 78 -8.35 3.03 -26.06
CA ARG A 78 -6.97 3.04 -26.59
C ARG A 78 -6.85 2.34 -27.95
N LEU A 79 -7.66 1.31 -28.20
CA LEU A 79 -7.76 0.74 -29.54
C LEU A 79 -8.28 1.78 -30.54
N LYS A 80 -9.36 2.49 -30.20
CA LYS A 80 -9.96 3.51 -31.10
C LYS A 80 -9.04 4.68 -31.39
N ASN A 81 -8.27 5.14 -30.41
CA ASN A 81 -7.39 6.29 -30.60
C ASN A 81 -6.02 5.93 -31.20
N GLY A 82 -5.80 4.65 -31.54
CA GLY A 82 -4.57 4.17 -32.18
C GLY A 82 -3.40 3.92 -31.24
N SER A 83 -3.56 4.05 -29.92
CA SER A 83 -2.46 3.83 -28.95
C SER A 83 -1.91 2.40 -28.95
N CYS A 84 -2.67 1.44 -29.49
CA CYS A 84 -2.30 0.04 -29.56
C CYS A 84 -1.73 -0.37 -30.94
N GLY A 85 -1.48 0.59 -31.82
CA GLY A 85 -1.01 0.33 -33.19
C GLY A 85 -2.12 -0.06 -34.17
N GLN A 86 -1.72 -0.50 -35.36
CA GLN A 86 -2.63 -0.84 -36.45
C GLN A 86 -3.21 -2.26 -36.28
N LEU A 87 -4.51 -2.32 -35.95
CA LEU A 87 -5.22 -3.58 -35.68
C LEU A 87 -6.00 -4.10 -36.87
N VAL A 88 -6.21 -3.26 -37.89
CA VAL A 88 -7.00 -3.58 -39.07
C VAL A 88 -6.07 -3.68 -40.27
N TRP A 89 -6.22 -4.78 -41.01
CA TRP A 89 -5.53 -5.04 -42.27
C TRP A 89 -6.57 -5.23 -43.37
N GLY A 90 -6.71 -4.24 -44.24
CA GLY A 90 -7.77 -4.22 -45.25
C GLY A 90 -9.16 -4.16 -44.60
N LYS A 91 -9.98 -5.19 -44.82
CA LYS A 91 -11.33 -5.32 -44.26
C LYS A 91 -11.41 -6.31 -43.09
N SER A 92 -10.27 -6.68 -42.50
CA SER A 92 -10.20 -7.69 -41.45
C SER A 92 -9.53 -7.16 -40.20
N LEU A 93 -10.06 -7.55 -39.04
CA LEU A 93 -9.43 -7.35 -37.73
C LEU A 93 -8.35 -8.41 -37.55
N ASN A 94 -7.16 -7.97 -37.17
CA ASN A 94 -6.09 -8.88 -36.80
C ASN A 94 -6.27 -9.29 -35.33
N ASN A 95 -6.88 -10.45 -35.11
CA ASN A 95 -7.12 -11.00 -33.77
C ASN A 95 -5.82 -11.17 -32.97
N GLN A 96 -4.71 -11.54 -33.62
CA GLN A 96 -3.42 -11.66 -32.92
C GLN A 96 -2.93 -10.29 -32.43
N ALA A 97 -3.10 -9.24 -33.23
CA ALA A 97 -2.74 -7.88 -32.82
C ALA A 97 -3.59 -7.41 -31.62
N VAL A 98 -4.88 -7.77 -31.56
CA VAL A 98 -5.73 -7.49 -30.39
C VAL A 98 -5.21 -8.20 -29.14
N MET A 99 -4.81 -9.47 -29.25
CA MET A 99 -4.26 -10.23 -28.12
C MET A 99 -2.91 -9.69 -27.65
N VAL A 100 -2.05 -9.26 -28.58
CA VAL A 100 -0.79 -8.57 -28.25
C VAL A 100 -1.08 -7.27 -27.49
N ALA A 101 -2.01 -6.44 -27.99
CA ALA A 101 -2.40 -5.20 -27.33
C ALA A 101 -2.98 -5.44 -25.92
N LEU A 102 -3.79 -6.48 -25.73
CA LEU A 102 -4.29 -6.87 -24.40
C LEU A 102 -3.16 -7.33 -23.47
N SER A 103 -2.19 -8.08 -23.98
CA SER A 103 -1.02 -8.51 -23.23
C SER A 103 -0.21 -7.31 -22.73
N ASP A 104 0.05 -6.34 -23.60
CA ASP A 104 0.78 -5.12 -23.25
C ASP A 104 -0.01 -4.25 -22.27
N PHE A 105 -1.32 -4.11 -22.46
CA PHE A 105 -2.20 -3.47 -21.48
C PHE A 105 -2.12 -4.13 -20.09
N CYS A 106 -2.04 -5.46 -20.05
CA CYS A 106 -1.91 -6.20 -18.79
C CYS A 106 -0.54 -6.04 -18.13
N LYS A 107 0.53 -5.77 -18.89
CA LYS A 107 1.85 -5.41 -18.34
C LYS A 107 1.77 -4.05 -17.65
N GLU A 108 1.21 -3.03 -18.31
CA GLU A 108 0.98 -1.72 -17.68
C GLU A 108 0.10 -1.82 -16.44
N ARG A 109 -0.99 -2.60 -16.52
CA ARG A 109 -1.86 -2.87 -15.37
C ARG A 109 -1.08 -3.42 -14.18
N ARG A 110 -0.15 -4.35 -14.42
CA ARG A 110 0.71 -4.93 -13.37
C ARG A 110 1.62 -3.88 -12.75
N GLU A 111 2.26 -3.05 -13.55
CA GLU A 111 3.12 -1.96 -13.07
C GLU A 111 2.34 -0.97 -12.21
N VAL A 112 1.13 -0.61 -12.62
CA VAL A 112 0.21 0.23 -11.86
C VAL A 112 -0.14 -0.38 -10.50
N ILE A 113 -0.44 -1.69 -10.47
CA ILE A 113 -0.76 -2.40 -9.21
C ILE A 113 0.46 -2.42 -8.29
N ILE A 114 1.64 -2.75 -8.81
CA ILE A 114 2.89 -2.73 -8.04
C ILE A 114 3.12 -1.34 -7.47
N ARG A 115 2.98 -0.29 -8.29
CA ARG A 115 3.13 1.10 -7.83
C ARG A 115 2.16 1.45 -6.71
N LYS A 116 0.88 1.08 -6.84
CA LYS A 116 -0.13 1.29 -5.77
C LYS A 116 0.27 0.62 -4.47
N GLU A 117 0.68 -0.64 -4.54
CA GLU A 117 1.07 -1.41 -3.36
C GLU A 117 2.32 -0.83 -2.71
N THR A 118 3.32 -0.45 -3.50
CA THR A 118 4.53 0.24 -3.01
C THR A 118 4.18 1.57 -2.33
N GLU A 119 3.33 2.39 -2.93
CA GLU A 119 2.89 3.66 -2.34
C GLU A 119 2.06 3.46 -1.06
N ARG A 120 1.21 2.43 -1.02
CA ARG A 120 0.46 2.05 0.20
C ARG A 120 1.40 1.61 1.31
N MET A 121 2.39 0.77 1.00
CA MET A 121 3.41 0.33 1.95
C MET A 121 4.23 1.53 2.45
N ALA A 122 4.68 2.41 1.55
CA ALA A 122 5.42 3.62 1.93
C ALA A 122 4.61 4.53 2.86
N ARG A 123 3.32 4.77 2.56
CA ARG A 123 2.43 5.54 3.44
C ARG A 123 2.18 4.86 4.78
N ALA A 124 2.07 3.54 4.81
CA ALA A 124 1.90 2.79 6.06
C ALA A 124 3.15 2.89 6.94
N VAL A 125 4.34 2.81 6.31
CA VAL A 125 5.65 2.98 6.94
C VAL A 125 5.81 4.42 7.47
N GLU A 126 5.52 5.43 6.66
CA GLU A 126 5.55 6.84 7.04
C GLU A 126 4.60 7.14 8.21
N LYS A 127 3.35 6.64 8.16
CA LYS A 127 2.41 6.76 9.29
C LYS A 127 2.90 6.04 10.54
N GLY A 128 3.61 4.92 10.39
CA GLY A 128 4.25 4.22 11.52
C GLY A 128 5.38 5.05 12.15
N PHE A 129 6.21 5.69 11.31
CA PHE A 129 7.28 6.58 11.76
C PHE A 129 6.74 7.86 12.41
N SER A 130 5.79 8.54 11.76
CA SER A 130 5.13 9.72 12.33
C SER A 130 4.50 9.41 13.67
N ARG A 131 3.77 8.28 13.84
CA ARG A 131 3.23 7.91 15.17
C ARG A 131 4.29 7.73 16.24
N THR A 132 5.49 7.25 15.88
CA THR A 132 6.60 7.03 16.83
C THR A 132 7.32 8.34 17.15
N GLU A 133 7.54 9.19 16.14
CA GLU A 133 8.12 10.52 16.32
C GLU A 133 7.15 11.48 17.05
N ASP A 134 5.86 11.45 16.74
CA ASP A 134 4.80 12.21 17.43
C ASP A 134 4.63 11.74 18.88
N PHE A 135 4.81 10.44 19.14
CA PHE A 135 4.81 9.89 20.49
C PHE A 135 6.05 10.34 21.28
N ALA A 136 7.25 10.26 20.70
CA ALA A 136 8.48 10.75 21.32
C ALA A 136 8.46 12.27 21.55
N ALA A 137 8.01 13.04 20.55
CA ALA A 137 7.82 14.48 20.67
C ALA A 137 6.75 14.83 21.71
N GLY A 138 5.64 14.09 21.76
CA GLY A 138 4.59 14.26 22.76
C GLY A 138 5.01 13.94 24.20
N ILE A 139 6.00 13.06 24.38
CA ILE A 139 6.67 12.81 25.67
C ILE A 139 7.50 14.02 26.09
N VAL A 140 8.33 14.54 25.18
CA VAL A 140 9.16 15.74 25.44
C VAL A 140 8.29 16.98 25.71
N LEU A 141 7.14 17.08 25.05
CA LEU A 141 6.24 18.24 25.12
C LEU A 141 5.10 18.10 26.15
N GLY A 142 5.00 16.98 26.86
CA GLY A 142 4.09 16.84 28.01
C GLY A 142 2.58 16.90 27.71
N VAL A 143 2.10 16.26 26.63
CA VAL A 143 0.68 16.31 26.23
C VAL A 143 -0.22 15.47 27.16
N GLN A 144 -1.41 15.98 27.53
CA GLN A 144 -2.30 15.43 28.58
C GLN A 144 -2.57 13.91 28.50
N GLY A 145 -2.75 13.32 27.31
CA GLY A 145 -2.99 11.88 27.15
C GLY A 145 -1.74 11.00 27.33
N ILE A 146 -0.55 11.56 27.14
CA ILE A 146 0.74 10.87 27.30
C ILE A 146 1.18 10.91 28.76
N ALA A 147 0.85 11.97 29.51
CA ALA A 147 1.11 12.04 30.95
C ALA A 147 0.51 10.84 31.71
N VAL A 148 -0.74 10.47 31.40
CA VAL A 148 -1.42 9.31 32.01
C VAL A 148 -0.68 8.00 31.69
N LYS A 149 -0.24 7.82 30.44
CA LYS A 149 0.52 6.62 30.03
C LYS A 149 1.91 6.59 30.67
N ARG A 150 2.56 7.74 30.82
CA ARG A 150 3.86 7.88 31.49
C ARG A 150 3.76 7.45 32.95
N GLU A 151 2.76 7.94 33.68
CA GLU A 151 2.58 7.56 35.09
C GLU A 151 2.26 6.07 35.23
N ARG A 152 1.46 5.51 34.32
CA ARG A 152 1.24 4.05 34.27
C ARG A 152 2.55 3.29 34.01
N ALA A 153 3.37 3.74 33.07
CA ALA A 153 4.64 3.12 32.73
C ALA A 153 5.67 3.23 33.87
N LYS A 154 5.63 4.28 34.70
CA LYS A 154 6.46 4.36 35.91
C LYS A 154 6.04 3.36 36.99
N ALA A 155 4.77 3.00 37.05
CA ALA A 155 4.22 2.08 38.05
C ALA A 155 4.25 0.60 37.62
N ASP A 156 4.27 0.31 36.32
CA ASP A 156 4.19 -1.06 35.77
C ASP A 156 5.29 -1.31 34.75
N PHE A 157 6.10 -2.34 34.98
CA PHE A 157 7.25 -2.67 34.12
C PHE A 157 6.84 -3.16 32.72
N ASN A 158 5.73 -3.87 32.58
CA ASN A 158 5.24 -4.27 31.26
C ASN A 158 4.75 -3.04 30.49
N ALA A 159 4.06 -2.13 31.15
CA ALA A 159 3.69 -0.85 30.57
C ALA A 159 4.92 -0.01 30.20
N PHE A 160 6.03 -0.10 30.96
CA PHE A 160 7.31 0.50 30.57
C PHE A 160 7.90 -0.10 29.28
N LEU A 161 7.86 -1.42 29.11
CA LEU A 161 8.33 -2.06 27.87
C LEU A 161 7.44 -1.71 26.67
N GLU A 162 6.13 -1.56 26.88
CA GLU A 162 5.23 -1.02 25.84
C GLU A 162 5.53 0.45 25.52
N PHE A 163 5.91 1.23 26.54
CA PHE A 163 6.22 2.65 26.42
C PHE A 163 7.59 2.89 25.74
N PHE A 164 8.57 1.99 25.96
CA PHE A 164 9.90 2.00 25.35
C PHE A 164 10.22 0.64 24.71
N PRO A 165 9.76 0.39 23.47
CA PRO A 165 9.85 -0.92 22.82
C PRO A 165 11.28 -1.33 22.43
N CYS A 166 12.23 -0.39 22.38
CA CYS A 166 13.65 -0.66 22.19
C CYS A 166 14.44 -0.18 23.40
N LEU A 167 15.24 -1.07 23.99
CA LEU A 167 16.12 -0.75 25.12
C LEU A 167 17.59 -0.93 24.73
N PRO A 168 18.50 -0.07 25.23
CA PRO A 168 19.92 -0.21 24.97
C PRO A 168 20.49 -1.46 25.65
N SER A 169 21.16 -2.30 24.86
CA SER A 169 21.65 -3.63 25.27
C SER A 169 22.74 -3.62 26.35
N GLY A 170 23.35 -2.46 26.63
CA GLY A 170 24.38 -2.29 27.66
C GLY A 170 23.84 -2.05 29.07
N TYR A 171 22.52 -1.99 29.25
CA TYR A 171 21.88 -1.69 30.53
C TYR A 171 20.87 -2.76 30.90
N ASP A 172 20.71 -3.01 32.19
CA ASP A 172 19.61 -3.83 32.70
C ASP A 172 18.27 -3.08 32.53
N PRO A 173 17.28 -3.66 31.83
CA PRO A 173 15.95 -3.07 31.67
C PRO A 173 15.27 -2.67 32.98
N ILE A 174 15.45 -3.47 34.04
CA ILE A 174 14.82 -3.20 35.34
C ILE A 174 15.49 -1.98 36.00
N ALA A 175 16.82 -1.88 35.93
CA ALA A 175 17.55 -0.71 36.40
C ALA A 175 17.15 0.57 35.65
N LEU A 176 16.99 0.52 34.33
CA LEU A 176 16.52 1.65 33.53
C LEU A 176 15.11 2.11 33.93
N TRP A 177 14.18 1.16 34.11
CA TRP A 177 12.82 1.46 34.53
C TRP A 177 12.77 2.10 35.92
N LYS A 178 13.46 1.50 36.90
CA LYS A 178 13.52 2.01 38.27
C LYS A 178 14.15 3.40 38.32
N ALA A 179 15.26 3.62 37.61
CA ALA A 179 15.90 4.93 37.58
C ALA A 179 15.02 6.00 36.92
N TRP A 180 14.30 5.65 35.85
CA TRP A 180 13.30 6.54 35.24
C TRP A 180 12.09 6.81 36.15
N GLY A 181 11.75 5.83 36.99
CA GLY A 181 10.76 5.96 38.07
C GLY A 181 11.21 6.83 39.25
N GLY A 182 12.49 7.20 39.31
CA GLY A 182 13.07 8.02 40.39
C GLY A 182 13.66 7.22 41.56
N ASP A 183 13.93 5.93 41.36
CA ASP A 183 14.57 5.08 42.38
C ASP A 183 16.05 5.50 42.59
N PRO A 184 16.45 5.94 43.79
CA PRO A 184 17.79 6.46 44.04
C PRO A 184 18.91 5.41 43.84
N ASP A 185 18.66 4.15 44.18
CA ASP A 185 19.66 3.09 44.06
C ASP A 185 19.94 2.76 42.59
N ALA A 186 18.88 2.67 41.78
CA ALA A 186 19.00 2.51 40.34
C ALA A 186 19.65 3.73 39.67
N ILE A 187 19.34 4.95 40.12
CA ILE A 187 20.00 6.17 39.64
C ILE A 187 21.49 6.15 39.96
N ASN A 188 21.88 5.82 41.19
CA ASN A 188 23.29 5.72 41.59
C ASN A 188 24.03 4.66 40.75
N LEU A 189 23.36 3.55 40.44
CA LEU A 189 23.91 2.49 39.60
C LEU A 189 24.17 2.95 38.15
N LEU A 190 23.29 3.81 37.61
CA LEU A 190 23.43 4.32 36.23
C LEU A 190 24.38 5.52 36.10
N PHE A 191 24.39 6.43 37.09
CA PHE A 191 25.14 7.69 37.02
C PHE A 191 26.43 7.69 37.85
N GLY A 192 26.66 6.66 38.69
CA GLY A 192 27.87 6.53 39.49
C GLY A 192 27.92 7.48 40.70
N ASN A 193 29.13 7.90 41.10
CA ASN A 193 29.39 8.52 42.41
C ASN A 193 28.88 9.96 42.60
N ASN A 194 28.28 10.58 41.57
CA ASN A 194 27.74 11.94 41.69
C ASN A 194 26.55 12.13 40.74
N PRO A 195 25.40 11.48 41.02
CA PRO A 195 24.22 11.65 40.20
C PRO A 195 23.68 13.08 40.32
N PRO A 196 23.02 13.60 39.27
CA PRO A 196 22.17 14.76 39.43
C PRO A 196 21.03 14.45 40.42
N GLY A 197 20.32 15.47 40.92
CA GLY A 197 19.17 15.26 41.79
C GLY A 197 18.15 14.28 41.18
N VAL A 198 17.43 13.53 42.02
CA VAL A 198 16.58 12.40 41.61
C VAL A 198 15.67 12.72 40.41
N GLU A 199 15.02 13.89 40.44
CA GLU A 199 14.14 14.33 39.37
C GLU A 199 14.88 14.59 38.05
N ALA A 200 16.03 15.27 38.12
CA ALA A 200 16.87 15.55 36.95
C ALA A 200 17.51 14.27 36.37
N ALA A 201 17.89 13.32 37.24
CA ALA A 201 18.39 12.01 36.82
C ALA A 201 17.29 11.21 36.10
N ALA A 202 16.09 11.14 36.69
CA ALA A 202 14.95 10.45 36.09
C ALA A 202 14.54 11.07 34.74
N GLU A 203 14.54 12.40 34.63
CA GLU A 203 14.27 13.08 33.36
C GLU A 203 15.33 12.76 32.31
N SER A 204 16.62 12.76 32.70
CA SER A 204 17.74 12.43 31.82
C SER A 204 17.64 11.01 31.27
N VAL A 205 17.31 10.02 32.11
CA VAL A 205 17.05 8.64 31.68
C VAL A 205 15.88 8.59 30.69
N GLY A 206 14.78 9.29 30.99
CA GLY A 206 13.61 9.34 30.11
C GLY A 206 13.92 9.91 28.74
N ARG A 207 14.70 11.00 28.69
CA ARG A 207 15.13 11.63 27.44
C ARG A 207 16.02 10.70 26.63
N TYR A 208 17.00 10.07 27.27
CA TYR A 208 17.88 9.09 26.63
C TYR A 208 17.11 7.93 26.01
N LEU A 209 16.13 7.36 26.74
CA LEU A 209 15.29 6.28 26.22
C LEU A 209 14.45 6.73 25.02
N CYS A 210 13.94 7.96 25.02
CA CYS A 210 13.22 8.52 23.86
C CYS A 210 14.14 8.63 22.65
N ASP A 211 15.31 9.27 22.81
CA ASP A 211 16.27 9.46 21.73
C ASP A 211 16.75 8.13 21.15
N TYR A 212 16.98 7.15 22.02
CA TYR A 212 17.35 5.79 21.61
C TYR A 212 16.26 5.12 20.78
N ASN A 213 14.99 5.22 21.18
CA ASN A 213 13.87 4.63 20.43
C ASN A 213 13.66 5.31 19.08
N VAL A 214 13.81 6.64 19.00
CA VAL A 214 13.77 7.40 17.73
C VAL A 214 14.92 6.95 16.82
N TYR A 215 16.14 6.82 17.35
CA TYR A 215 17.29 6.35 16.60
C TYR A 215 17.09 4.92 16.07
N GLN A 216 16.65 3.99 16.93
CA GLN A 216 16.42 2.59 16.53
C GLN A 216 15.31 2.45 15.48
N ALA A 217 14.26 3.26 15.56
CA ALA A 217 13.24 3.31 14.51
C ALA A 217 13.86 3.69 13.15
N ARG A 218 14.73 4.69 13.12
CA ARG A 218 15.45 5.12 11.89
C ARG A 218 16.41 4.06 11.35
N VAL A 219 17.09 3.31 12.23
CA VAL A 219 17.99 2.22 11.81
C VAL A 219 17.21 1.06 11.21
N LYS A 220 16.12 0.62 11.86
CA LYS A 220 15.23 -0.43 11.33
C LYS A 220 14.63 -0.06 9.97
N ALA A 221 14.31 1.23 9.77
CA ALA A 221 13.87 1.76 8.48
C ALA A 221 14.88 1.53 7.37
N LYS A 222 16.16 1.83 7.64
CA LYS A 222 17.25 1.73 6.66
C LYS A 222 17.66 0.29 6.35
N ALA A 223 17.53 -0.62 7.31
CA ALA A 223 17.87 -2.03 7.14
C ALA A 223 16.79 -2.85 6.40
N SER A 224 15.59 -2.28 6.20
CA SER A 224 14.47 -2.92 5.49
C SER A 224 14.35 -2.47 4.03
N LEU A 225 15.34 -1.73 3.53
CA LEU A 225 15.54 -1.30 2.13
C LEU A 225 16.64 -2.15 1.49
#